data_AF-E6LX17-F1
#
_entry.id   AF-E6LX17-F1
#
_cell.length_a   1.000
_cell.length_b   1.000
_cell.length_c   1.000
_cell.angle_alpha   90.00
_cell.angle_beta   90.00
_cell.angle_gamma   90.00
#
_symmetry.space_group_name_H-M   'P 1'
#
loop_
_entity.id
_entity.type
_entity.pdbx_description
1 polymer ?
#
loop_
_entity_poly.entity_id
_entity_poly.type
_entity_poly.pdbx_seq_one_letter_code
_entity_poly.pdbx_strand_id
1 'polypeptide(L)'
;MTLLITLFAAIASTAWWYSHAPQSKMRVDLLCWMYWGASLMWIVDLIAEYLEEGVAVFNPEPLDMLNDTYLGLFVVALGGMIWAVYLIVKDPRGVRPPLDAPITTAPETPAEVADSVSVG
;
A
#
# COMPACT_ATOMS: atom_id res chain seq x y z
N MET A 1 -10.02 -18.59 9.33
CA MET A 1 -8.71 -18.02 9.74
C MET A 1 -8.31 -16.71 9.03
N THR A 2 -8.89 -16.45 7.84
CA THR A 2 -8.78 -15.21 7.04
C THR A 2 -8.98 -13.92 7.83
N LEU A 3 -10.01 -13.86 8.68
CA LEU A 3 -10.43 -12.67 9.44
C LEU A 3 -9.30 -12.12 10.32
N LEU A 4 -8.58 -12.97 11.05
CA LEU A 4 -7.50 -12.53 11.93
C LEU A 4 -6.38 -11.86 11.14
N ILE A 5 -5.97 -12.47 10.03
CA ILE A 5 -4.87 -11.98 9.19
C ILE A 5 -5.21 -10.58 8.65
N THR A 6 -6.44 -10.38 8.20
CA THR A 6 -6.83 -9.11 7.57
C THR A 6 -7.20 -8.04 8.57
N LEU A 7 -7.63 -8.43 9.77
CA LEU A 7 -7.78 -7.51 10.89
C LEU A 7 -6.40 -6.99 11.36
N PHE A 8 -5.40 -7.87 11.49
CA PHE A 8 -4.03 -7.43 11.77
C PHE A 8 -3.49 -6.52 10.67
N ALA A 9 -3.74 -6.85 9.40
CA ALA A 9 -3.36 -6.00 8.27
C ALA A 9 -4.06 -4.62 8.32
N ALA A 10 -5.36 -4.59 8.62
CA ALA A 10 -6.14 -3.36 8.77
C ALA A 10 -5.62 -2.48 9.92
N ILE A 11 -5.32 -3.08 11.07
CA ILE A 11 -4.76 -2.38 12.24
C ILE A 11 -3.38 -1.83 11.90
N ALA A 12 -2.50 -2.63 11.28
CA ALA A 12 -1.18 -2.19 10.87
C ALA A 12 -1.24 -1.04 9.86
N SER A 13 -2.13 -1.11 8.86
CA SER A 13 -2.34 -0.01 7.91
C SER A 13 -2.89 1.24 8.57
N THR A 14 -3.79 1.10 9.54
CA THR A 14 -4.37 2.22 10.29
C THR A 14 -3.33 2.88 11.17
N ALA A 15 -2.53 2.10 11.89
CA ALA A 15 -1.43 2.58 12.73
C ALA A 15 -0.39 3.33 11.88
N TRP A 16 0.00 2.76 10.74
CA TRP A 16 0.94 3.40 9.82
C TRP A 16 0.40 4.72 9.25
N TRP A 17 -0.87 4.75 8.89
CA TRP A 17 -1.55 5.97 8.44
C TRP A 17 -1.59 7.04 9.54
N TYR A 18 -1.95 6.66 10.76
CA TYR A 18 -2.08 7.56 11.90
C TYR A 18 -0.74 8.18 12.31
N SER A 19 0.35 7.41 12.30
CA SER A 19 1.70 7.91 12.62
C SER A 19 2.27 8.91 11.60
N HIS A 20 1.71 8.96 10.38
CA HIS A 20 2.18 9.85 9.31
C HIS A 20 1.17 10.95 8.92
N ALA A 21 0.05 11.08 9.63
CA ALA A 21 -0.89 12.19 9.45
C ALA A 21 -0.35 13.47 10.14
N PRO A 22 -0.35 14.65 9.47
CA PRO A 22 -1.25 15.07 8.39
C PRO A 22 -0.61 15.15 6.98
N GLN A 23 0.62 14.66 6.79
CA GLN A 23 1.35 14.75 5.51
C GLN A 23 1.38 13.46 4.68
N SER A 24 0.53 12.46 4.98
CA SER A 24 0.56 11.16 4.31
C SER A 24 0.03 11.21 2.86
N LYS A 25 0.85 11.76 1.96
CA LYS A 25 0.65 11.74 0.49
C LYS A 25 0.57 10.32 -0.09
N MET A 26 0.89 9.28 0.68
CA MET A 26 0.90 7.88 0.26
C MET A 26 -0.47 7.20 0.24
N ARG A 27 -1.57 7.93 0.45
CA ARG A 27 -2.95 7.42 0.31
C ARG A 27 -3.19 6.07 1.02
N VAL A 28 -2.67 5.95 2.25
CA VAL A 28 -2.79 4.72 3.05
C VAL A 28 -4.24 4.50 3.53
N ASP A 29 -5.06 5.55 3.48
CA ASP A 29 -6.51 5.50 3.62
C ASP A 29 -7.13 4.45 2.68
N LEU A 30 -6.62 4.30 1.45
CA LEU A 30 -7.16 3.33 0.50
C LEU A 30 -6.95 1.86 0.94
N LEU A 31 -5.81 1.51 1.56
CA LEU A 31 -5.63 0.16 2.12
C LEU A 31 -6.48 -0.05 3.36
N CYS A 32 -6.61 0.98 4.20
CA CYS A 32 -7.50 0.93 5.36
C CYS A 32 -8.91 0.53 4.92
N TRP A 33 -9.48 1.22 3.94
CA TRP A 33 -10.83 0.90 3.45
C TRP A 33 -10.92 -0.51 2.84
N MET A 34 -9.90 -0.97 2.10
CA MET A 34 -9.89 -2.33 1.53
C MET A 34 -9.80 -3.42 2.61
N TYR A 35 -8.90 -3.29 3.58
CA TYR A 35 -8.72 -4.30 4.62
C TYR A 35 -9.83 -4.28 5.66
N TRP A 36 -10.39 -3.10 6.00
CA TRP A 36 -11.59 -3.02 6.83
C TRP A 36 -12.81 -3.61 6.12
N GLY A 37 -12.98 -3.36 4.82
CA GLY A 37 -14.06 -3.96 4.03
C GLY A 37 -13.98 -5.48 3.97
N ALA A 38 -12.78 -6.04 3.70
CA ALA A 38 -12.56 -7.48 3.71
C ALA A 38 -12.79 -8.10 5.10
N SER A 39 -12.35 -7.41 6.17
CA SER A 39 -12.57 -7.87 7.53
C SER A 39 -14.05 -7.89 7.90
N LEU A 40 -14.84 -6.91 7.45
CA LEU A 40 -16.28 -6.88 7.70
C LEU A 40 -17.01 -8.01 6.96
N MET A 41 -16.63 -8.30 5.71
CA MET A 41 -17.18 -9.44 4.97
C MET A 41 -16.96 -10.76 5.74
N TRP A 42 -15.72 -11.04 6.17
CA TRP A 42 -15.45 -12.28 6.89
C TRP A 42 -16.00 -12.32 8.31
N ILE A 43 -16.26 -11.18 8.95
CA ILE A 43 -17.03 -11.14 10.21
C ILE A 43 -18.45 -11.65 9.97
N VAL A 44 -19.09 -11.22 8.88
CA VAL A 44 -20.45 -11.66 8.54
C VAL A 44 -20.45 -13.15 8.20
N ASP A 45 -19.47 -13.63 7.44
CA ASP A 45 -19.33 -15.06 7.11
C ASP A 45 -19.15 -15.90 8.39
N LEU A 46 -18.28 -15.47 9.32
CA LEU A 46 -18.08 -16.16 10.59
C LEU A 46 -19.35 -16.19 11.46
N ILE A 47 -20.16 -15.11 11.45
CA ILE A 47 -21.43 -15.08 12.17
C ILE A 47 -22.43 -16.06 11.55
N ALA A 48 -22.51 -16.13 10.22
CA ALA A 48 -23.41 -17.06 9.53
C ALA A 48 -23.03 -18.51 9.84
N GLU A 49 -21.74 -18.84 9.73
CA GLU A 49 -21.20 -20.17 10.01
C GLU A 49 -21.39 -20.55 11.50
N TYR A 50 -21.20 -19.60 12.42
CA TYR A 50 -21.48 -19.79 13.84
C TYR A 50 -22.97 -20.04 14.14
N LEU A 51 -23.89 -19.47 13.37
CA LEU A 51 -25.33 -19.73 13.54
C LEU A 51 -25.74 -21.12 13.05
N GLU A 52 -25.02 -21.68 12.07
CA GLU A 52 -25.29 -23.01 11.50
C GLU A 52 -24.61 -24.13 12.29
N GLU A 53 -23.30 -23.99 12.58
CA GLU A 53 -22.48 -25.05 13.19
C GLU A 53 -22.17 -24.80 14.68
N GLY A 54 -22.51 -23.62 15.20
CA GLY A 54 -22.30 -23.26 16.60
C GLY A 54 -20.81 -23.22 16.95
N VAL A 55 -20.45 -23.93 18.02
CA VAL A 55 -19.07 -23.95 18.53
C VAL A 55 -18.09 -24.73 17.65
N ALA A 56 -18.58 -25.53 16.68
CA ALA A 56 -17.73 -26.31 15.78
C ALA A 56 -16.87 -25.41 14.86
N VAL A 57 -17.31 -24.18 14.62
CA VAL A 57 -16.55 -23.13 13.91
C VAL A 57 -15.17 -22.85 14.51
N PHE A 58 -14.98 -23.13 15.81
CA PHE A 58 -13.70 -22.96 16.50
C PHE A 58 -12.80 -24.19 16.46
N ASN A 59 -13.27 -25.31 15.91
CA ASN A 59 -12.50 -26.53 15.71
C ASN A 59 -12.49 -26.99 14.23
N PRO A 60 -12.06 -26.13 13.29
CA PRO A 60 -11.97 -26.46 11.88
C PRO A 60 -10.91 -27.53 11.60
N GLU A 61 -11.07 -28.29 10.51
CA GLU A 61 -10.05 -29.23 10.08
C GLU A 61 -8.75 -28.50 9.69
N PRO A 62 -7.56 -29.07 9.96
CA PRO A 62 -6.28 -28.42 9.68
C PRO A 62 -6.08 -28.01 8.21
N LEU A 63 -6.70 -28.74 7.28
CA LEU A 63 -6.57 -28.51 5.85
C LEU A 63 -7.41 -27.29 5.41
N ASP A 64 -8.61 -27.13 5.99
CA ASP A 64 -9.47 -25.97 5.77
C ASP A 64 -8.88 -24.70 6.40
N MET A 65 -8.27 -24.82 7.59
CA MET A 65 -7.51 -23.72 8.20
C MET A 65 -6.37 -23.22 7.30
N LEU A 66 -5.68 -24.13 6.63
CA LEU A 66 -4.57 -23.78 5.75
C LEU A 66 -5.05 -23.11 4.47
N ASN A 67 -6.15 -23.60 3.89
CA ASN A 67 -6.77 -23.00 2.71
C ASN A 67 -7.27 -21.58 3.01
N ASP A 68 -7.95 -21.39 4.13
CA ASP A 68 -8.35 -20.07 4.63
C ASP A 68 -7.17 -19.12 4.82
N THR A 69 -6.09 -19.63 5.42
CA THR A 69 -4.87 -18.85 5.64
C THR A 69 -4.28 -18.39 4.31
N TYR A 70 -4.23 -19.28 3.32
CA TYR A 70 -3.77 -18.97 1.97
C TYR A 70 -4.65 -17.89 1.32
N LEU A 71 -5.97 -18.04 1.39
CA LEU A 71 -6.92 -17.06 0.88
C LEU A 71 -6.72 -15.68 1.52
N GLY A 72 -6.57 -15.62 2.84
CA GLY A 72 -6.32 -14.38 3.59
C GLY A 72 -5.03 -13.68 3.17
N LEU A 73 -3.94 -14.45 3.00
CA LEU A 73 -2.67 -13.92 2.50
C LEU A 73 -2.77 -13.37 1.08
N PHE A 74 -3.53 -14.03 0.19
CA PHE A 74 -3.74 -13.55 -1.17
C PHE A 74 -4.50 -12.22 -1.19
N VAL A 75 -5.55 -12.07 -0.38
CA VAL A 75 -6.31 -10.82 -0.32
C VAL A 75 -5.43 -9.67 0.19
N VAL A 76 -4.58 -9.91 1.20
CA VAL A 76 -3.62 -8.91 1.69
C VAL A 76 -2.60 -8.56 0.60
N ALA A 77 -2.03 -9.56 -0.08
CA ALA A 77 -1.07 -9.33 -1.15
C ALA A 77 -1.66 -8.54 -2.31
N LEU A 78 -2.89 -8.86 -2.73
CA LEU A 78 -3.59 -8.17 -3.81
C LEU A 78 -3.98 -6.73 -3.42
N GLY A 79 -4.49 -6.51 -2.21
CA GLY A 79 -4.76 -5.16 -1.70
C GLY A 79 -3.51 -4.28 -1.65
N GLY A 80 -2.40 -4.85 -1.17
CA GLY A 80 -1.08 -4.21 -1.20
C GLY A 80 -0.59 -3.93 -2.62
N MET A 81 -0.80 -4.85 -3.55
CA MET A 81 -0.41 -4.71 -4.96
C MET A 81 -1.19 -3.58 -5.64
N ILE A 82 -2.51 -3.51 -5.46
CA ILE A 82 -3.36 -2.45 -6.01
C ILE A 82 -2.89 -1.08 -5.49
N TRP A 83 -2.57 -0.99 -4.20
CA TRP A 83 -2.02 0.23 -3.64
C TRP A 83 -0.64 0.59 -4.19
N ALA A 84 0.26 -0.39 -4.33
CA ALA A 84 1.59 -0.16 -4.90
C ALA A 84 1.50 0.38 -6.33
N VAL A 85 0.64 -0.20 -7.17
CA VAL A 85 0.36 0.30 -8.53
C VAL A 85 -0.22 1.71 -8.48
N TYR A 86 -1.18 1.98 -7.58
CA TYR A 86 -1.75 3.30 -7.40
C TYR A 86 -0.68 4.37 -7.06
N LEU A 87 0.25 4.04 -6.16
CA LEU A 87 1.36 4.93 -5.81
C LEU A 87 2.31 5.21 -6.98
N ILE A 88 2.61 4.19 -7.79
CA ILE A 88 3.47 4.33 -8.97
C ILE A 88 2.82 5.26 -10.01
N VAL A 89 1.51 5.12 -10.23
CA VAL A 89 0.78 5.91 -11.22
C VAL A 89 0.62 7.37 -10.78
N LYS A 90 0.21 7.60 -9.52
CA LYS A 90 -0.03 8.95 -9.01
C LYS A 90 1.23 9.71 -8.63
N ASP A 91 2.36 9.01 -8.46
CA ASP A 91 3.67 9.55 -8.10
C ASP A 91 3.59 10.78 -7.15
N PRO A 92 2.94 10.65 -5.99
CA PRO A 92 2.63 11.79 -5.14
C PRO A 92 3.87 12.41 -4.48
N ARG A 93 5.05 11.77 -4.65
CA ARG A 93 6.35 12.24 -4.19
C ARG A 93 7.14 13.02 -5.24
N GLY A 94 6.70 13.04 -6.51
CA GLY A 94 7.39 13.80 -7.56
C GLY A 94 8.86 13.42 -7.70
N VAL A 95 9.18 12.12 -7.58
CA VAL A 95 10.57 11.64 -7.61
C VAL A 95 11.17 11.76 -9.02
N ARG A 96 10.32 11.94 -10.03
CA ARG A 96 10.76 12.26 -11.38
C ARG A 96 11.11 13.76 -11.49
N PRO A 97 12.33 14.10 -11.93
CA PRO A 97 12.62 15.45 -12.38
C PRO A 97 11.58 15.85 -13.45
N PRO A 98 11.11 17.11 -13.44
CA PRO A 98 10.34 17.64 -14.56
C PRO A 98 11.08 17.35 -15.87
N LEU A 99 10.38 16.88 -16.91
CA LEU A 99 11.00 16.68 -18.24
C LEU A 99 11.55 18.00 -18.82
N ASP A 100 11.12 19.12 -18.24
CA ASP A 100 11.50 20.49 -18.59
C ASP A 100 12.50 21.09 -17.60
N ALA A 101 13.02 20.29 -16.65
CA ALA A 101 14.11 20.74 -15.80
C ALA A 101 15.25 21.15 -16.73
N PRO A 102 15.80 22.37 -16.60
CA PRO A 102 16.94 22.78 -17.39
C PRO A 102 17.96 21.67 -17.24
N ILE A 103 18.44 21.12 -18.37
CA ILE A 103 19.66 20.32 -18.33
C ILE A 103 20.64 21.26 -17.65
N THR A 104 21.02 20.95 -16.40
CA THR A 104 22.13 21.62 -15.77
C THR A 104 23.32 21.18 -16.60
N THR A 105 23.58 21.92 -17.66
CA THR A 105 24.89 21.90 -18.28
C THR A 105 25.85 22.19 -17.14
N ALA A 106 26.83 21.30 -17.01
CA ALA A 106 27.83 21.37 -15.95
C ALA A 106 28.33 22.82 -15.81
N PRO A 107 28.73 23.26 -14.60
CA PRO A 107 29.25 24.60 -14.41
C PRO A 107 30.33 24.85 -15.48
N GLU A 108 30.10 25.85 -16.33
CA GLU A 108 31.04 26.16 -17.40
C GLU A 108 32.40 26.38 -16.75
N THR A 109 33.35 25.56 -17.18
CA THR A 109 34.70 25.60 -16.61
C THR A 109 35.27 26.98 -16.98
N PRO A 110 36.03 27.67 -16.10
CA PRO A 110 36.44 29.07 -16.32
C PRO A 110 37.16 29.36 -17.65
N ALA A 111 37.58 28.33 -18.38
CA ALA A 111 38.16 28.44 -19.71
C ALA A 111 37.14 28.86 -20.78
N GLU A 112 35.86 28.49 -20.69
CA GLU A 112 34.86 28.77 -21.74
C GLU A 112 34.30 30.20 -21.67
N VAL A 113 34.22 30.76 -20.47
CA VAL A 113 33.84 32.16 -20.24
C VAL A 113 34.93 33.14 -20.72
N ALA A 114 36.20 32.75 -20.69
CA ALA A 114 37.30 33.60 -21.14
C ALA A 114 37.30 33.81 -22.66
N ASP A 115 36.86 32.81 -23.44
CA ASP A 115 36.87 32.87 -24.90
C ASP A 115 35.72 33.72 -25.46
N SER A 116 34.58 33.79 -24.75
CA SER A 116 33.43 34.61 -25.16
C SER A 116 33.59 36.11 -24.88
N VAL A 117 34.44 36.49 -23.92
CA VAL A 117 34.71 37.90 -23.58
C VAL A 117 35.78 38.51 -24.51
N SER A 118 36.60 37.69 -25.18
CA SER A 118 37.65 38.17 -26.09
C SER A 118 37.15 38.62 -27.47
N VAL A 119 35.88 38.37 -27.82
CA VAL A 119 35.33 38.65 -29.16
C VAL A 119 34.34 39.83 -29.15
N GLY A 120 34.17 40.53 -28.02
CA GLY A 120 33.31 41.70 -27.85
C GLY A 120 34.01 43.04 -28.06
#